data_AF-A0A316MCZ6-F1
#
_entry.id   AF-A0A316MCZ6-F1
#
_cell.length_a   1.000
_cell.length_b   1.000
_cell.length_c   1.000
_cell.angle_alpha   90.00
_cell.angle_beta   90.00
_cell.angle_gamma   90.00
#
_symmetry.space_group_name_H-M   'P 1'
#
loop_
_entity.id
_entity.type
_entity.pdbx_description
1 polymer ?
#
loop_
_entity_poly.entity_id
_entity_poly.type
_entity_poly.pdbx_seq_one_letter_code
_entity_poly.pdbx_strand_id
1 'polypeptide(L)' 'MDKIYVIFWTQGGNTQAMAEAVAEGIREGGKEAEVTYVGSVSADVLKDQPVFALGCPAMGAEV' A
#
# COMPACT_ATOMS: atom_id res chain seq x y z
N MET A 1 7.83 -10.10 13.59
CA MET A 1 7.21 -8.76 13.57
C MET A 1 6.66 -8.64 12.15
N ASP A 2 5.35 -8.77 11.97
CA ASP A 2 4.77 -8.81 10.63
C ASP A 2 4.62 -7.39 10.08
N LYS A 3 5.45 -7.08 9.08
CA LYS A 3 5.41 -5.84 8.31
C LYS A 3 4.20 -5.86 7.38
N ILE A 4 3.32 -4.87 7.49
CA ILE A 4 2.15 -4.73 6.62
C ILE A 4 2.53 -3.88 5.42
N TYR A 5 2.28 -4.41 4.23
CA TYR A 5 2.51 -3.68 2.98
C TYR A 5 1.32 -2.79 2.63
N VAL A 6 1.60 -1.54 2.30
CA VAL A 6 0.66 -0.59 1.72
C VAL A 6 1.15 -0.27 0.31
N ILE A 7 0.57 -0.96 -0.66
CA ILE A 7 0.95 -0.84 -2.07
C ILE A 7 0.08 0.22 -2.72
N PHE A 8 0.68 1.12 -3.49
CA PHE A 8 -0.06 2.14 -4.21
C PHE A 8 0.39 2.31 -5.66
N TRP A 9 -0.55 2.75 -6.49
CA TRP A 9 -0.25 3.47 -7.72
C TRP A 9 -0.70 4.92 -7.55
N THR A 10 0.00 5.86 -8.15
CA THR A 10 -0.39 7.28 -8.13
C THR A 10 0.09 7.95 -9.41
N GLN A 11 -0.68 8.91 -9.91
CA GLN A 11 -0.25 9.81 -10.98
C GLN A 11 0.05 11.21 -10.43
N GLY A 12 -0.84 11.75 -9.60
CA GLY A 12 -0.76 13.11 -9.04
C GLY A 12 -0.40 13.19 -7.56
N GLY A 13 0.01 12.08 -6.93
CA GLY A 13 0.46 12.05 -5.53
C GLY A 13 -0.66 11.83 -4.49
N ASN A 14 -1.93 12.07 -4.80
CA ASN A 14 -3.03 11.92 -3.83
C ASN A 14 -3.11 10.51 -3.21
N THR A 15 -3.06 9.47 -4.03
CA THR A 15 -3.12 8.08 -3.54
C THR A 15 -1.90 7.69 -2.73
N GLN A 16 -0.73 8.28 -3.02
CA GLN A 16 0.46 8.09 -2.20
C GLN A 16 0.28 8.75 -0.82
N ALA A 17 -0.24 9.99 -0.76
CA ALA A 17 -0.53 10.64 0.52
C ALA A 17 -1.52 9.83 1.37
N MET A 18 -2.51 9.21 0.73
CA MET A 18 -3.42 8.27 1.41
C MET A 18 -2.68 7.02 1.90
N ALA A 19 -1.80 6.44 1.10
CA ALA A 19 -1.00 5.27 1.48
C ALA A 19 -0.08 5.57 2.69
N GLU A 20 0.55 6.75 2.73
CA GLU A 20 1.33 7.21 3.87
C GLU A 20 0.45 7.34 5.13
N ALA A 21 -0.73 7.95 5.01
CA ALA A 21 -1.65 8.08 6.15
C ALA A 21 -2.12 6.72 6.69
N VAL A 22 -2.36 5.74 5.81
CA VAL A 22 -2.67 4.36 6.21
C VAL A 22 -1.48 3.72 6.93
N ALA A 23 -0.26 3.93 6.45
CA ALA A 23 0.95 3.42 7.08
C ALA A 23 1.21 4.02 8.45
N GLU A 24 0.91 5.32 8.64
CA GLU A 24 0.95 5.95 9.95
C GLU A 24 -0.03 5.30 10.92
N GLY A 25 -1.29 5.06 10.51
CA GLY A 25 -2.26 4.36 11.35
C GLY A 25 -1.84 2.93 11.72
N ILE A 26 -1.16 2.22 10.82
CA ILE A 26 -0.58 0.90 11.11
C ILE A 26 0.52 1.01 12.17
N ARG A 27 1.39 2.02 12.06
CA ARG A 27 2.49 2.28 13.02
C ARG A 27 1.96 2.70 14.38
N GLU A 28 0.94 3.55 14.44
CA GLU A 28 0.23 3.91 15.66
C GLU A 28 -0.43 2.70 16.32
N GLY A 29 -0.90 1.73 15.52
CA GLY A 29 -1.39 0.44 15.98
C GLY A 29 -0.31 -0.54 16.49
N GLY A 30 0.96 -0.10 16.56
CA GLY A 30 2.07 -0.91 17.06
C GLY A 30 2.61 -1.95 16.08
N LYS A 31 2.33 -1.80 14.78
CA LYS A 31 2.82 -2.69 13.72
C LYS A 31 3.80 -1.97 12.81
N GLU A 32 4.58 -2.73 12.04
CA GLU A 32 5.44 -2.14 11.00
C GLU A 32 4.67 -1.97 9.70
N ALA A 33 4.95 -0.87 8.98
CA ALA A 33 4.31 -0.55 7.70
C ALA A 33 5.36 -0.26 6.62
N GLU A 34 5.17 -0.84 5.44
CA GLU A 34 5.97 -0.62 4.24
C GLU A 34 5.10 0.00 3.15
N VAL A 35 5.41 1.25 2.77
CA VAL A 35 4.71 1.94 1.69
C VAL A 35 5.51 1.73 0.41
N THR A 36 4.92 1.07 -0.58
CA THR A 36 5.63 0.75 -1.82
C THR A 36 4.80 1.01 -3.07
N TYR A 37 5.47 1.44 -4.13
CA TYR A 37 4.85 1.59 -5.44
C TYR A 37 4.59 0.22 -6.06
N VAL A 38 3.44 0.04 -6.71
CA VAL A 38 3.03 -1.25 -7.30
C VAL A 38 4.06 -1.82 -8.29
N GLY A 39 4.79 -0.96 -9.01
CA GLY A 39 5.85 -1.39 -9.93
C GLY A 39 7.15 -1.85 -9.26
N SER A 40 7.27 -1.68 -7.94
CA SER A 40 8.46 -2.02 -7.15
C SER A 40 8.28 -3.27 -6.28
N VAL A 41 7.10 -3.89 -6.33
CA VAL A 41 6.77 -5.09 -5.52
C VAL A 41 6.27 -6.21 -6.42
N SER A 42 6.75 -7.44 -6.19
CA SER A 42 6.25 -8.61 -6.89
C SER A 42 5.09 -9.24 -6.13
N ALA A 43 4.17 -9.88 -6.85
CA ALA A 43 3.06 -10.59 -6.26
C ALA A 43 3.52 -11.73 -5.33
N ASP A 44 4.68 -12.34 -5.59
CA ASP A 44 5.25 -13.40 -4.76
C ASP A 44 5.56 -12.92 -3.33
N VAL A 45 6.04 -11.67 -3.17
CA VAL A 45 6.25 -11.09 -1.83
C VAL A 45 4.95 -10.98 -1.05
N LEU A 46 3.84 -10.70 -1.73
CA LEU A 46 2.52 -10.49 -1.11
C LEU A 46 1.80 -11.79 -0.79
N LYS A 47 2.11 -12.91 -1.48
CA LYS A 47 1.47 -14.22 -1.25
C LYS A 47 1.69 -14.73 0.17
N ASP A 48 2.86 -14.45 0.73
CA ASP A 48 3.24 -14.86 2.07
C ASP A 48 2.76 -13.87 3.16
N GLN A 49 2.18 -12.73 2.77
CA GLN A 49 1.71 -11.73 3.73
C GLN A 49 0.28 -12.03 4.17
N PRO A 50 0.01 -12.07 5.50
CA PRO A 50 -1.34 -12.32 6.01
C PRO A 50 -2.29 -11.14 5.73
N VAL A 51 -1.76 -9.92 5.64
CA VAL A 51 -2.52 -8.68 5.39
C VAL A 51 -1.67 -7.71 4.59
N PHE A 52 -2.27 -7.09 3.58
CA PHE A 52 -1.72 -5.95 2.85
C PHE A 52 -2.86 -5.04 2.37
N ALA A 53 -2.54 -3.78 2.07
CA ALA A 53 -3.46 -2.78 1.52
C ALA A 53 -3.06 -2.41 0.09
N LEU A 54 -4.07 -2.15 -0.77
CA LEU A 54 -3.89 -1.72 -2.14
C LEU A 54 -4.60 -0.37 -2.36
N GLY A 55 -3.92 0.59 -2.98
CA GLY A 55 -4.48 1.89 -3.38
C GLY A 55 -4.22 2.19 -4.85
N CYS A 56 -5.27 2.52 -5.60
CA CYS A 56 -5.17 3.00 -6.98
C CYS A 56 -6.13 4.19 -7.17
N PRO A 57 -5.71 5.32 -7.77
CA PRO A 57 -6.63 6.37 -8.17
C PRO A 57 -7.62 5.86 -9.20
N ALA A 58 -8.86 6.35 -9.12
CA ALA A 58 -9.87 6.07 -10.13
C ALA A 58 -9.50 6.74 -11.46
N MET A 59 -9.37 5.96 -12.54
CA MET A 59 -9.03 6.47 -13.88
C MET A 59 -10.25 6.56 -14.80
N GLY A 60 -11.42 6.09 -14.36
CA GLY A 60 -12.67 6.17 -15.12
C GLY A 60 -12.76 5.17 -16.28
N ALA A 61 -11.85 4.20 -16.31
CA ALA A 61 -11.75 3.15 -17.32
C ALA A 61 -11.65 1.75 -16.67
N GLU A 62 -11.94 1.64 -15.38
CA GLU A 62 -12.07 0.35 -14.70
C GLU A 62 -13.34 -0.37 -15.21
N VAL A 63 -13.16 -1.54 -15.83
CA VAL A 63 -14.24 -2.45 -16.28
C VAL A 63 -14.21 -3.77 -15.51
#